data_AF-A0A957SG49-F1
#
_entry.id   AF-A0A957SG49-F1
#
_cell.length_a   1.000
_cell.length_b   1.000
_cell.length_c   1.000
_cell.angle_alpha   90.00
_cell.angle_beta   90.00
_cell.angle_gamma   90.00
#
_symmetry.space_group_name_H-M   'P 1'
#
loop_
_entity.id
_entity.type
_entity.pdbx_description
1 polymer ?
#
loop_
_entity_poly.entity_id
_entity_poly.type
_entity_poly.pdbx_seq_one_letter_code
_entity_poly.pdbx_strand_id
1 'polypeptide(L)' 'MNIVNPKEMILQLTRNYEGERFPDGRPRVSDDILERMKSVSTEEAWGVLRRNGYPRQFEGNWLEIHPGRVLVGRAVT' A
#
# COMPACT_ATOMS: atom_id res chain seq x y z
N MET A 1 0.76 -17.59 -18.34
CA MET A 1 0.02 -17.09 -17.16
C MET A 1 0.55 -15.70 -16.88
N ASN A 2 -0.27 -14.67 -17.09
CA ASN A 2 0.11 -13.29 -16.76
C ASN A 2 -0.25 -13.05 -15.29
N ILE A 3 0.77 -12.94 -14.44
CA ILE A 3 0.63 -12.84 -12.98
C ILE A 3 0.45 -11.37 -12.54
N VAL A 4 0.45 -10.43 -13.47
CA VAL A 4 0.34 -8.99 -13.23
C VAL A 4 -0.88 -8.40 -13.91
N ASN A 5 -1.55 -7.45 -13.25
CA ASN A 5 -2.66 -6.74 -13.86
C ASN A 5 -2.20 -5.89 -15.07
N PRO A 6 -3.01 -5.77 -16.14
CA PRO A 6 -2.74 -4.86 -17.24
C PRO A 6 -2.61 -3.41 -16.75
N LYS A 7 -1.70 -2.64 -17.37
CA LYS A 7 -1.45 -1.24 -17.03
C LYS A 7 -2.73 -0.40 -17.01
N GLU A 8 -3.59 -0.59 -18.00
CA GLU A 8 -4.86 0.14 -18.13
C GLU A 8 -5.76 -0.11 -16.92
N MET A 9 -5.81 -1.35 -16.42
CA MET A 9 -6.59 -1.70 -15.23
C MET A 9 -6.00 -1.03 -13.97
N ILE A 10 -4.68 -1.04 -13.82
CA ILE A 10 -3.99 -0.37 -12.69
C ILE A 10 -4.29 1.14 -12.71
N LEU A 11 -4.23 1.77 -13.87
CA LEU A 11 -4.56 3.18 -14.04
C LEU A 11 -6.02 3.48 -13.68
N GLN A 12 -6.96 2.62 -14.06
CA GLN A 12 -8.38 2.78 -13.69
C GLN A 12 -8.61 2.63 -12.18
N LEU A 13 -8.02 1.61 -11.55
CA LEU A 13 -8.13 1.36 -10.11
C LEU A 13 -7.53 2.50 -9.27
N THR A 14 -6.48 3.14 -9.78
CA THR A 14 -5.72 4.18 -9.07
C THR A 14 -5.87 5.56 -9.72
N ARG A 15 -6.98 5.81 -10.42
CA ARG A 15 -7.19 7.02 -11.25
C ARG A 15 -7.11 8.34 -10.48
N ASN A 16 -7.35 8.33 -9.17
CA ASN A 16 -7.28 9.51 -8.31
C ASN A 16 -5.84 9.87 -7.87
N TYR A 17 -4.84 9.05 -8.22
CA TYR A 17 -3.46 9.31 -7.84
C TYR A 17 -2.76 10.18 -8.89
N GLU A 18 -2.25 11.33 -8.47
CA GLU A 18 -1.70 12.39 -9.33
C GLU A 18 -0.15 12.45 -9.31
N GLY A 19 0.50 11.59 -8.51
CA GLY A 19 1.97 11.56 -8.38
C GLY A 19 2.69 10.75 -9.46
N GLU A 20 4.00 10.57 -9.28
CA GLU A 20 4.84 9.76 -10.17
C GLU A 20 4.36 8.30 -10.22
N ARG A 21 4.49 7.64 -11.37
CA ARG A 21 4.10 6.23 -11.56
C ARG A 21 5.23 5.44 -12.16
N PHE A 22 5.25 4.14 -11.87
CA PHE A 22 6.12 3.19 -12.58
C PHE A 22 5.65 3.00 -14.04
N PRO A 23 6.48 2.45 -14.93
CA PRO A 23 6.11 2.20 -16.34
C PRO A 23 4.85 1.35 -16.53
N ASP A 24 4.59 0.44 -15.57
CA ASP A 24 3.42 -0.43 -15.49
C ASP A 24 2.14 0.28 -14.98
N GLY A 25 2.22 1.57 -14.65
CA GLY A 25 1.10 2.39 -14.19
C GLY A 25 0.90 2.45 -12.68
N ARG A 26 1.61 1.63 -11.89
CA ARG A 26 1.45 1.63 -10.43
C ARG A 26 1.91 2.96 -9.80
N PRO A 27 1.19 3.50 -8.80
CA PRO A 27 1.65 4.65 -8.02
C PRO A 27 3.07 4.44 -7.46
N ARG A 28 3.95 5.42 -7.68
CA ARG A 28 5.32 5.44 -7.15
C ARG A 28 5.38 6.38 -5.95
N VAL A 29 4.99 5.85 -4.79
CA VAL A 29 5.23 6.50 -3.50
C VAL A 29 6.74 6.60 -3.26
N SER A 30 7.26 7.71 -2.74
CA SER A 30 8.70 7.90 -2.45
C SER A 30 9.25 6.88 -1.44
N ASP A 31 10.54 6.53 -1.54
CA ASP A 31 11.21 5.64 -0.58
C ASP A 31 11.25 6.22 0.84
N ASP A 32 11.38 7.55 0.98
CA ASP A 32 11.36 8.23 2.29
C ASP A 32 10.08 7.91 3.09
N ILE A 33 8.93 7.87 2.40
CA ILE A 33 7.65 7.55 3.02
C ILE A 33 7.67 6.11 3.53
N LEU A 34 8.23 5.17 2.76
CA LEU A 34 8.30 3.77 3.20
C LEU A 34 9.19 3.60 4.43
N GLU A 35 10.33 4.29 4.48
CA GLU A 35 11.23 4.22 5.63
C GLU A 35 10.57 4.77 6.89
N ARG A 36 9.89 5.92 6.78
CA ARG A 36 9.15 6.51 7.91
C ARG A 36 7.97 5.67 8.36
N MET A 37 7.30 4.97 7.44
CA MET A 37 6.18 4.09 7.78
C MET A 37 6.61 2.87 8.60
N LYS A 38 7.89 2.50 8.63
CA LYS A 38 8.37 1.40 9.50
C LYS A 38 8.23 1.69 10.99
N SER A 39 8.11 2.96 11.39
CA SER A 39 7.87 3.34 12.78
C SER A 39 6.39 3.51 13.13
N VAL A 40 5.49 3.25 12.19
CA VAL A 40 4.04 3.46 12.35
C VAL A 40 3.37 2.11 12.57
N SER A 41 2.57 2.00 13.62
CA SER A 41 1.74 0.81 13.85
C SER A 41 0.58 0.72 12.85
N THR A 42 0.09 -0.48 12.61
CA THR A 42 -1.05 -0.71 11.70
C THR A 42 -2.32 0.02 12.14
N GLU A 43 -2.52 0.16 13.45
CA GLU A 43 -3.64 0.84 14.09
C GLU A 43 -3.59 2.36 13.89
N GLU A 44 -2.39 2.96 14.02
CA GLU A 44 -2.19 4.39 13.73
C GLU A 44 -2.47 4.70 12.26
N ALA A 45 -1.94 3.87 11.35
CA ALA A 45 -2.19 3.99 9.92
C ALA A 45 -3.69 3.83 9.60
N TRP A 46 -4.35 2.83 10.18
CA TRP A 46 -5.79 2.61 10.01
C TRP A 46 -6.61 3.78 10.58
N GLY A 47 -6.20 4.38 11.69
CA GLY A 47 -6.82 5.57 12.26
C GLY A 47 -6.83 6.75 11.28
N VAL A 48 -5.73 6.97 10.55
CA VAL A 48 -5.65 8.00 9.49
C VAL A 48 -6.62 7.69 8.34
N LEU A 49 -6.63 6.44 7.87
CA LEU A 49 -7.49 6.00 6.76
C LEU A 49 -8.97 6.13 7.12
N ARG A 50 -9.36 5.70 8.33
CA ARG A 50 -10.74 5.82 8.83
C ARG A 50 -11.21 7.27 8.90
N ARG A 51 -10.35 8.20 9.37
CA ARG A 51 -10.67 9.64 9.39
C ARG A 51 -10.90 10.23 8.00
N ASN A 52 -10.32 9.62 6.96
CA ASN A 52 -10.50 10.01 5.55
C ASN A 52 -11.58 9.19 4.83
N GLY A 53 -12.44 8.46 5.55
CA GLY A 53 -13.57 7.74 4.96
C GLY A 53 -13.22 6.35 4.40
N TYR A 54 -12.07 5.78 4.75
CA TYR A 54 -11.65 4.43 4.34
C TYR A 54 -11.65 3.43 5.51
N PRO A 55 -12.82 2.99 6.00
CA PRO A 55 -12.90 2.18 7.23
C PRO A 55 -12.43 0.73 7.07
N ARG A 56 -12.40 0.19 5.84
CA ARG A 56 -12.14 -1.24 5.56
C ARG A 56 -10.72 -1.47 5.02
N GLN A 57 -9.71 -0.92 5.70
CA GLN A 57 -8.31 -0.94 5.25
C GLN A 57 -7.37 -1.60 6.28
N PHE A 58 -7.93 -2.44 7.15
CA PHE A 58 -7.20 -3.19 8.16
C PHE A 58 -7.71 -4.62 8.16
N GLU A 59 -6.78 -5.57 8.27
CA GLU A 59 -7.07 -6.98 8.48
C GLU A 59 -6.14 -7.49 9.59
N GLY A 60 -6.73 -8.21 10.55
CA GLY A 60 -6.03 -8.75 11.71
C GLY A 60 -5.81 -10.26 11.59
N ASN A 61 -5.41 -10.91 12.69
CA ASN A 61 -5.28 -12.37 12.79
C ASN A 61 -4.32 -13.01 11.77
N TRP A 62 -3.33 -12.25 11.30
CA TRP A 62 -2.26 -12.79 10.46
C TRP A 62 -1.32 -13.67 11.30
N LEU A 63 -0.81 -14.75 10.69
CA LEU A 63 0.23 -15.56 11.30
C LEU A 63 1.58 -14.84 11.17
N GLU A 64 2.20 -14.52 12.31
CA GLU A 64 3.54 -13.95 12.34
C GLU A 64 4.60 -15.06 12.17
N ILE A 65 5.19 -15.13 10.97
CA ILE A 65 6.25 -16.10 10.66
C ILE A 65 7.67 -15.62 11.03
N HIS A 66 7.84 -14.31 11.26
CA HIS A 66 9.13 -13.69 11.56
C HIS A 66 8.99 -12.61 12.65
N PRO A 67 9.05 -13.02 13.94
CA PRO A 67 8.87 -12.11 15.05
C PRO A 67 9.79 -10.89 15.05
N GLY A 68 9.22 -9.72 15.37
CA GLY A 68 9.98 -8.47 15.57
C GLY A 68 10.46 -7.80 14.29
N ARG A 69 9.97 -8.21 13.11
CA ARG A 69 10.26 -7.57 11.83
C ARG A 69 9.05 -6.80 11.31
N VAL A 70 9.25 -5.53 10.99
CA VAL A 70 8.24 -4.69 10.34
C VAL A 70 8.41 -4.76 8.81
N LEU A 71 7.29 -4.95 8.11
CA LEU A 71 7.22 -4.98 6.66
C LEU A 71 6.41 -3.78 6.16
N VAL A 72 7.02 -3.00 5.28
CA VAL A 72 6.39 -1.88 4.56
C VAL A 72 6.82 -1.98 3.10
N GLY A 73 5.88 -1.78 2.17
CA GLY A 73 6.17 -1.88 0.76
C GLY A 73 5.11 -1.27 -0.14
N ARG A 74 5.39 -1.30 -1.45
CA ARG A 74 4.46 -0.91 -2.50
C ARG A 74 3.80 -2.16 -3.03
N ALA A 75 2.47 -2.16 -3.09
CA ALA A 75 1.74 -3.30 -3.63
C ALA A 75 2.14 -3.58 -5.09
N VAL A 76 2.25 -4.87 -5.42
CA VAL A 76 2.31 -5.41 -6.77
C VAL A 76 1.08 -6.29 -6.89
N THR A 77 0.14 -5.90 -7.76
CA THR A 77 -1.17 -6.55 -7.91
C THR A 77 -1.32 -7.13 -9.29
#